data_AF-A0A562PIH3-F1
#
_entry.id   AF-A0A562PIH3-F1
#
_cell.length_a   1.000
_cell.length_b   1.000
_cell.length_c   1.000
_cell.angle_alpha   90.00
_cell.angle_beta   90.00
_cell.angle_gamma   90.00
#
_symmetry.space_group_name_H-M   'P 1'
#
loop_
_entity.id
_entity.type
_entity.pdbx_description
1 polymer ?
#
loop_
_entity_poly.entity_id
_entity_poly.type
_entity_poly.pdbx_seq_one_letter_code
_entity_poly.pdbx_strand_id
1 'polypeptide(L)'
;MKKIYLILIMSIITFSCSDESVNLEPLSIANSKRSINSVSNSGDYNVAVTVSSDGTEWTYTITRAVTKAKSLSHFIIDLNNCGQDSATFADIISATVNGNPANMSPSEGSGTGCDTQEITTNFIKFDVQEATSWVIILKYNRGYEISTTATSWLKAGTSCHQAVIYAPGCPKGDVFEELSTL
;
A
#
# COMPACT_ATOMS: atom_id res chain seq x y z
N MET A 1 -12.95 -17.92 68.54
CA MET A 1 -13.30 -18.52 67.23
C MET A 1 -12.93 -17.52 66.14
N LYS A 2 -11.93 -17.84 65.31
CA LYS A 2 -11.37 -16.97 64.26
C LYS A 2 -12.26 -17.01 63.01
N LYS A 3 -12.65 -15.86 62.47
CA LYS A 3 -13.23 -15.75 61.12
C LYS A 3 -12.17 -15.15 60.20
N ILE A 4 -11.72 -15.93 59.23
CA ILE A 4 -10.81 -15.54 58.16
C ILE A 4 -11.69 -15.15 56.98
N TYR A 5 -11.54 -13.93 56.45
CA TYR A 5 -12.17 -13.52 55.20
C TYR A 5 -11.11 -13.46 54.10
N LEU A 6 -11.39 -14.25 53.06
CA LEU A 6 -10.64 -14.49 51.85
C LEU A 6 -10.63 -13.21 50.98
N ILE A 7 -9.45 -12.65 50.70
CA ILE A 7 -9.28 -11.55 49.74
C ILE A 7 -9.02 -12.16 48.37
N LEU A 8 -10.00 -12.04 47.47
CA LEU A 8 -9.89 -12.43 46.06
C LEU A 8 -9.13 -11.34 45.30
N ILE A 9 -7.85 -11.58 44.99
CA ILE A 9 -7.04 -10.69 44.14
C ILE A 9 -7.33 -11.07 42.69
N MET A 10 -8.14 -10.25 42.03
CA MET A 10 -8.45 -10.36 40.61
C MET A 10 -7.40 -9.57 39.83
N SER A 11 -6.31 -10.25 39.42
CA SER A 11 -5.28 -9.68 38.53
C SER A 11 -5.86 -9.52 37.13
N ILE A 12 -6.14 -8.28 36.75
CA ILE A 12 -6.45 -7.90 35.36
C ILE A 12 -5.12 -7.82 34.62
N ILE A 13 -4.81 -8.86 33.84
CA ILE A 13 -3.67 -8.88 32.92
C ILE A 13 -4.08 -8.04 31.71
N THR A 14 -3.62 -6.79 31.63
CA THR A 14 -3.74 -5.98 30.42
C THR A 14 -2.66 -6.44 29.43
N PHE A 15 -3.04 -7.26 28.46
CA PHE A 15 -2.23 -7.51 27.28
C PHE A 15 -2.22 -6.24 26.42
N SER A 16 -1.14 -5.47 26.47
CA SER A 16 -0.82 -4.50 25.42
C SER A 16 -0.21 -5.28 24.25
N CYS A 17 -1.03 -5.62 23.24
CA CYS A 17 -0.50 -5.93 21.93
C CYS A 17 0.04 -4.62 21.34
N SER A 18 1.36 -4.53 21.17
CA SER A 18 1.95 -3.49 20.34
C SER A 18 1.62 -3.82 18.89
N ASP A 19 0.77 -3.01 18.26
CA ASP A 19 0.57 -3.06 16.81
C ASP A 19 1.87 -2.57 16.13
N GLU A 20 2.81 -3.49 15.93
CA GLU A 20 4.09 -3.20 15.30
C GLU A 20 3.91 -3.21 13.77
N SER A 21 3.95 -2.03 13.15
CA SER A 21 3.98 -1.90 11.69
C SER A 21 5.39 -2.17 11.17
N VAL A 22 5.51 -2.88 10.05
CA VAL A 22 6.80 -3.11 9.39
C VAL A 22 7.09 -1.94 8.44
N ASN A 23 8.23 -1.27 8.64
CA ASN A 23 8.73 -0.25 7.73
C ASN A 23 9.69 -0.88 6.71
N LEU A 24 9.43 -0.67 5.43
CA LEU A 24 10.17 -1.31 4.35
C LEU A 24 11.07 -0.31 3.63
N GLU A 25 12.32 -0.70 3.37
CA GLU A 25 13.29 0.18 2.70
C GLU A 25 12.91 0.42 1.24
N PRO A 26 12.89 1.67 0.74
CA PRO A 26 12.46 1.97 -0.62
C PRO A 26 13.22 1.14 -1.67
N LEU A 27 12.46 0.47 -2.54
CA LEU A 27 13.00 -0.30 -3.67
C LEU A 27 13.42 0.61 -4.83
N SER A 28 14.33 0.11 -5.67
CA SER A 28 14.87 0.88 -6.79
C SER A 28 13.88 0.99 -7.96
N ILE A 29 13.90 2.14 -8.62
CA ILE A 29 12.96 2.49 -9.68
C ILE A 29 13.53 2.04 -11.03
N ALA A 30 13.04 0.92 -11.58
CA ALA A 30 13.50 0.36 -12.85
C ALA A 30 12.55 0.69 -14.02
N ASN A 31 13.11 1.38 -15.02
CA ASN A 31 12.54 1.72 -16.33
C ASN A 31 11.41 2.76 -16.40
N SER A 32 11.40 3.53 -17.50
CA SER A 32 10.46 4.64 -17.72
C SER A 32 10.07 4.71 -19.19
N LYS A 33 8.77 4.67 -19.50
CA LYS A 33 8.23 5.05 -20.82
C LYS A 33 8.16 6.59 -20.85
N ARG A 34 9.28 7.22 -21.23
CA ARG A 34 9.44 8.69 -21.17
C ARG A 34 8.78 9.37 -22.36
N SER A 35 7.94 10.38 -22.10
CA SER A 35 7.57 11.36 -23.14
C SER A 35 8.76 12.28 -23.44
N ILE A 36 9.05 12.53 -24.72
CA ILE A 36 10.19 13.36 -25.20
C ILE A 36 10.20 14.75 -24.56
N ASN A 37 9.04 15.26 -24.12
CA ASN A 37 8.88 16.58 -23.49
C ASN A 37 8.81 16.55 -21.95
N SER A 38 9.16 15.42 -21.30
CA SER A 38 9.13 15.32 -19.84
C SER A 38 10.31 16.01 -19.16
N VAL A 39 9.97 16.82 -18.16
CA VAL A 39 10.93 17.36 -17.19
C VAL A 39 11.13 16.42 -15.99
N SER A 40 10.18 15.52 -15.72
CA SER A 40 10.26 14.56 -14.61
C SER A 40 10.86 13.22 -15.03
N ASN A 41 11.60 12.61 -14.11
CA ASN A 41 12.20 11.30 -14.22
C ASN A 41 11.75 10.41 -13.06
N SER A 42 12.01 9.11 -13.22
CA SER A 42 11.59 8.09 -12.28
C SER A 42 12.27 8.26 -10.91
N GLY A 43 13.55 8.64 -10.87
CA GLY A 43 14.29 8.97 -9.64
C GLY A 43 13.95 10.32 -8.99
N ASP A 44 12.99 11.07 -9.53
CA ASP A 44 12.56 12.34 -8.92
C ASP A 44 11.57 12.15 -7.77
N TYR A 45 11.13 10.91 -7.53
CA TYR A 45 10.16 10.54 -6.50
C TYR A 45 10.69 9.36 -5.68
N ASN A 46 10.45 9.40 -4.37
CA ASN A 46 10.71 8.30 -3.47
C ASN A 46 9.38 7.70 -3.01
N VAL A 47 9.27 6.37 -3.00
CA VAL A 47 8.09 5.66 -2.49
C VAL A 47 8.52 4.81 -1.30
N ALA A 48 8.11 5.21 -0.10
CA ALA A 48 8.27 4.42 1.12
C ALA A 48 6.97 3.67 1.42
N VAL A 49 7.09 2.44 1.93
CA VAL A 49 5.93 1.59 2.22
C VAL A 49 6.01 1.09 3.66
N THR A 50 4.91 1.20 4.39
CA THR A 50 4.72 0.50 5.66
C THR A 50 3.48 -0.38 5.58
N VAL A 51 3.50 -1.48 6.31
CA VAL A 51 2.40 -2.44 6.36
C VAL A 51 2.11 -2.82 7.81
N SER A 52 0.83 -2.96 8.15
CA SER A 52 0.41 -3.49 9.46
C SER A 52 0.88 -4.94 9.65
N SER A 53 1.06 -5.36 10.90
CA SER A 53 1.50 -6.71 11.25
C SER A 53 0.60 -7.80 10.64
N ASP A 54 -0.72 -7.56 10.63
CA ASP A 54 -1.73 -8.42 10.03
C ASP A 54 -1.81 -8.31 8.49
N GLY A 55 -1.08 -7.40 7.86
CA GLY A 55 -1.06 -7.21 6.41
C GLY A 55 -2.33 -6.59 5.82
N THR A 56 -3.26 -6.10 6.65
CA THR A 56 -4.54 -5.53 6.17
C THR A 56 -4.43 -4.07 5.76
N GLU A 57 -3.50 -3.31 6.35
CA GLU A 57 -3.31 -1.89 6.09
C GLU A 57 -1.94 -1.60 5.50
N TRP A 58 -1.94 -0.88 4.38
CA TRP A 58 -0.77 -0.55 3.60
C TRP A 58 -0.68 0.97 3.45
N THR A 59 0.44 1.56 3.89
CA THR A 59 0.69 2.99 3.74
C THR A 59 1.82 3.23 2.75
N TYR A 60 1.50 3.94 1.68
CA TYR A 60 2.45 4.42 0.69
C TYR A 60 2.72 5.90 0.91
N THR A 61 3.96 6.25 1.23
CA THR A 61 4.41 7.63 1.33
C THR A 61 5.26 7.96 0.12
N ILE A 62 4.70 8.75 -0.79
CA ILE A 62 5.38 9.22 -1.99
C ILE A 62 5.89 10.63 -1.73
N THR A 63 7.16 10.90 -1.98
CA THR A 63 7.75 12.23 -1.80
C THR A 63 8.46 12.66 -3.07
N ARG A 64 8.21 13.90 -3.51
CA ARG A 64 8.95 14.51 -4.60
C ARG A 64 10.35 14.90 -4.10
N ALA A 65 11.36 14.17 -4.54
CA ALA A 65 12.77 14.36 -4.16
C ALA A 65 13.42 15.55 -4.86
N VAL A 66 12.94 15.92 -6.07
CA VAL A 66 13.53 16.99 -6.89
C VAL A 66 12.51 18.12 -7.11
N THR A 67 12.92 19.36 -6.82
CA THR A 67 12.03 20.54 -6.88
C THR A 67 11.52 20.89 -8.27
N LYS A 68 12.23 20.48 -9.33
CA LYS A 68 11.83 20.70 -10.74
C LYS A 68 10.85 19.65 -11.27
N ALA A 69 10.70 18.53 -10.57
CA ALA A 69 9.76 17.50 -10.97
C ALA A 69 8.33 18.02 -10.84
N LYS A 70 7.45 17.55 -11.73
CA LYS A 70 6.05 17.93 -11.72
C LYS A 70 5.37 17.30 -10.51
N SER A 71 4.16 17.74 -10.21
CA SER A 71 3.35 17.08 -9.20
C SER A 71 2.73 15.83 -9.82
N LEU A 72 2.53 14.80 -8.99
CA LEU A 72 1.80 13.61 -9.42
C LEU A 72 0.34 13.97 -9.69
N SER A 73 -0.24 13.36 -10.72
CA SER A 73 -1.68 13.35 -10.93
C SER A 73 -2.28 11.96 -10.73
N HIS A 74 -1.50 10.89 -10.95
CA HIS A 74 -1.91 9.53 -10.64
C HIS A 74 -0.78 8.70 -10.06
N PHE A 75 -1.15 7.78 -9.18
CA PHE A 75 -0.31 6.68 -8.73
C PHE A 75 -1.04 5.36 -8.99
N ILE A 76 -0.35 4.38 -9.57
CA ILE A 76 -0.94 3.10 -9.94
C ILE A 76 -0.11 1.98 -9.33
N ILE A 77 -0.77 0.99 -8.74
CA ILE A 77 -0.14 -0.18 -8.12
C ILE A 77 -0.64 -1.43 -8.84
N ASP A 78 0.28 -2.26 -9.31
CA ASP A 78 -0.04 -3.61 -9.76
C ASP A 78 -0.40 -4.49 -8.56
N LEU A 79 -1.57 -5.13 -8.62
CA LEU A 79 -2.03 -6.04 -7.58
C LEU A 79 -1.83 -7.51 -7.99
N ASN A 80 -1.38 -7.79 -9.22
CA ASN A 80 -1.15 -9.14 -9.75
C ASN A 80 0.16 -9.79 -9.25
N ASN A 81 0.40 -9.75 -7.94
CA ASN A 81 1.64 -10.23 -7.31
C ASN A 81 1.58 -11.65 -6.72
N CYS A 82 0.46 -12.38 -6.88
CA CYS A 82 0.30 -13.77 -6.44
C CYS A 82 -0.68 -14.57 -7.35
N GLY A 83 -0.69 -14.28 -8.65
CA GLY A 83 -1.53 -15.01 -9.60
C GLY A 83 -3.03 -14.89 -9.27
N GLN A 84 -3.72 -16.01 -9.09
CA GLN A 84 -5.17 -16.00 -8.81
C GLN A 84 -5.51 -15.57 -7.38
N ASP A 85 -4.57 -15.68 -6.44
CA ASP A 85 -4.78 -15.34 -5.04
C ASP A 85 -4.40 -13.88 -4.71
N SER A 86 -3.92 -13.15 -5.71
CA SER A 86 -3.64 -11.72 -5.64
C SER A 86 -4.77 -10.91 -5.01
N ALA A 87 -4.40 -9.86 -4.29
CA ALA A 87 -5.36 -8.80 -3.95
C ALA A 87 -6.02 -8.26 -5.23
N THR A 88 -7.29 -7.90 -5.13
CA THR A 88 -8.05 -7.29 -6.22
C THR A 88 -8.62 -5.94 -5.77
N PHE A 89 -9.11 -5.15 -6.72
CA PHE A 89 -9.81 -3.91 -6.40
C PHE A 89 -11.03 -4.13 -5.47
N ALA A 90 -11.68 -5.30 -5.56
CA ALA A 90 -12.84 -5.65 -4.73
C ALA A 90 -12.48 -5.97 -3.27
N ASP A 91 -11.22 -6.28 -2.98
CA ASP A 91 -10.74 -6.58 -1.63
C ASP A 91 -10.49 -5.31 -0.81
N ILE A 92 -10.51 -4.13 -1.44
CA ILE A 92 -10.22 -2.84 -0.80
C ILE A 92 -11.49 -2.33 -0.11
N ILE A 93 -11.43 -2.21 1.22
CA ILE A 93 -12.53 -1.69 2.04
C ILE A 93 -12.50 -0.17 2.08
N SER A 94 -11.32 0.42 2.18
CA SER A 94 -11.16 1.87 2.23
C SER A 94 -9.80 2.27 1.73
N ALA A 95 -9.73 3.47 1.15
CA ALA A 95 -8.46 4.12 0.86
C ALA A 95 -8.55 5.62 1.12
N THR A 96 -7.43 6.21 1.54
CA THR A 96 -7.29 7.67 1.68
C THR A 96 -6.06 8.19 0.96
N VAL A 97 -6.12 9.45 0.53
CA VAL A 97 -4.96 10.23 0.07
C VAL A 97 -4.90 11.49 0.93
N ASN A 98 -3.79 11.67 1.65
CA ASN A 98 -3.59 12.78 2.58
C ASN A 98 -4.76 12.94 3.57
N GLY A 99 -5.27 11.81 4.09
CA GLY A 99 -6.35 11.76 5.08
C GLY A 99 -7.77 11.94 4.52
N ASN A 100 -7.94 12.25 3.22
CA ASN A 100 -9.25 12.34 2.59
C ASN A 100 -9.58 11.04 1.84
N PRO A 101 -10.86 10.67 1.69
CA PRO A 101 -11.26 9.51 0.87
C PRO A 101 -10.60 9.56 -0.52
N ALA A 102 -9.96 8.46 -0.89
CA ALA A 102 -9.26 8.37 -2.17
C ALA A 102 -10.27 8.28 -3.33
N ASN A 103 -9.99 9.00 -4.41
CA ASN A 103 -10.62 8.72 -5.70
C ASN A 103 -9.82 7.61 -6.39
N MET A 104 -10.38 6.40 -6.41
CA MET A 104 -9.71 5.20 -6.89
C MET A 104 -10.47 4.53 -8.04
N SER A 105 -9.73 3.90 -8.96
CA SER A 105 -10.30 3.25 -10.14
C SER A 105 -9.53 1.97 -10.49
N PRO A 106 -10.22 0.89 -10.91
CA PRO A 106 -9.58 -0.32 -11.48
C PRO A 106 -9.24 -0.16 -12.97
N SER A 107 -9.46 1.02 -13.53
CA SER A 107 -9.13 1.37 -14.92
C SER A 107 -8.24 2.59 -14.96
N GLU A 108 -7.28 2.59 -15.89
CA GLU A 108 -6.39 3.72 -16.14
C GLU A 108 -7.18 4.92 -16.70
N GLY A 109 -8.27 4.63 -17.45
CA GLY A 109 -9.06 5.63 -18.15
C GLY A 109 -8.33 6.23 -19.34
N SER A 110 -8.78 7.39 -19.81
CA SER A 110 -8.14 8.13 -20.90
C SER A 110 -7.09 9.11 -20.35
N GLY A 111 -5.93 9.24 -21.00
CA GLY A 111 -5.02 10.38 -20.79
C GLY A 111 -3.91 10.20 -19.74
N THR A 112 -3.80 9.01 -19.17
CA THR A 112 -2.69 8.60 -18.29
C THR A 112 -1.42 8.33 -19.09
N GLY A 113 -1.48 7.48 -20.12
CA GLY A 113 -0.30 7.14 -20.95
C GLY A 113 0.76 6.35 -20.18
N CYS A 114 0.34 5.62 -19.15
CA CYS A 114 1.15 4.62 -18.45
C CYS A 114 1.05 3.25 -19.12
N ASP A 115 -0.02 3.01 -19.89
CA ASP A 115 -0.30 1.79 -20.64
C ASP A 115 -0.21 0.55 -19.73
N THR A 116 -0.81 0.64 -18.54
CA THR A 116 -0.66 -0.40 -17.50
C THR A 116 -1.23 -1.74 -17.94
N GLN A 117 -2.22 -1.73 -18.84
CA GLN A 117 -2.82 -2.92 -19.43
C GLN A 117 -1.87 -3.72 -20.33
N GLU A 118 -0.73 -3.16 -20.75
CA GLU A 118 0.32 -3.92 -21.43
C GLU A 118 1.00 -4.93 -20.48
N ILE A 119 0.89 -4.72 -19.16
CA ILE A 119 1.59 -5.49 -18.12
C ILE A 119 0.63 -6.25 -17.21
N THR A 120 -0.46 -5.61 -16.77
CA THR A 120 -1.40 -6.18 -15.80
C THR A 120 -2.83 -5.74 -16.08
N THR A 121 -3.78 -6.65 -15.82
CA THR A 121 -5.22 -6.33 -15.81
C THR A 121 -5.78 -6.14 -14.41
N ASN A 122 -4.97 -6.37 -13.37
CA ASN A 122 -5.36 -6.25 -11.97
C ASN A 122 -4.49 -5.20 -11.28
N PHE A 123 -4.99 -3.97 -11.24
CA PHE A 123 -4.31 -2.84 -10.64
C PHE A 123 -5.30 -1.89 -9.97
N ILE A 124 -4.78 -0.98 -9.17
CA ILE A 124 -5.52 0.16 -8.64
C ILE A 124 -4.83 1.46 -9.03
N LYS A 125 -5.60 2.39 -9.58
CA LYS A 125 -5.18 3.77 -9.81
C LYS A 125 -5.77 4.69 -8.74
N PHE A 126 -4.91 5.55 -8.19
CA PHE A 126 -5.26 6.68 -7.34
C PHE A 126 -5.15 7.98 -8.13
N ASP A 127 -6.21 8.77 -8.13
CA ASP A 127 -6.12 10.17 -8.56
C ASP A 127 -5.67 11.02 -7.36
N VAL A 128 -4.56 11.74 -7.52
CA VAL A 128 -3.94 12.51 -6.44
C VAL A 128 -3.92 14.01 -6.78
N GLN A 129 -4.05 14.84 -5.75
CA GLN A 129 -3.99 16.29 -5.89
C GLN A 129 -2.54 16.80 -5.91
N GLU A 130 -2.36 18.05 -6.34
CA GLU A 130 -1.05 18.67 -6.37
C GLU A 130 -0.43 18.77 -4.96
N ALA A 131 0.73 18.16 -4.75
CA ALA A 131 1.48 18.23 -3.50
C ALA A 131 2.98 17.98 -3.73
N THR A 132 3.77 18.06 -2.67
CA THR A 132 5.17 17.60 -2.61
C THR A 132 5.30 16.23 -1.95
N SER A 133 4.27 15.79 -1.24
CA SER A 133 4.18 14.49 -0.59
C SER A 133 2.74 13.99 -0.62
N TRP A 134 2.60 12.68 -0.78
CA TRP A 134 1.32 11.98 -0.84
C TRP A 134 1.39 10.78 0.10
N VAL A 135 0.52 10.77 1.11
CA VAL A 135 0.34 9.64 2.01
C VAL A 135 -0.93 8.93 1.61
N ILE A 136 -0.79 7.72 1.08
CA ILE A 136 -1.90 6.91 0.60
C ILE A 136 -2.02 5.72 1.55
N ILE A 137 -3.16 5.60 2.21
CA ILE A 137 -3.44 4.47 3.11
C ILE A 137 -4.51 3.61 2.45
N LEU A 138 -4.21 2.34 2.22
CA LEU A 138 -5.12 1.33 1.70
C LEU A 138 -5.43 0.33 2.79
N LYS A 139 -6.70 -0.03 2.93
CA LYS A 139 -7.14 -1.10 3.82
C LYS A 139 -7.89 -2.17 3.05
N TYR A 140 -7.45 -3.41 3.22
CA TYR A 140 -8.04 -4.60 2.63
C TYR A 140 -8.95 -5.32 3.62
N ASN A 141 -9.80 -6.19 3.09
CA ASN A 141 -10.70 -7.07 3.85
C ASN A 141 -10.00 -8.22 4.56
N ARG A 142 -8.76 -8.53 4.19
CA ARG A 142 -7.90 -9.55 4.79
C ARG A 142 -6.43 -9.15 4.68
N GLY A 143 -5.58 -9.88 5.39
CA GLY A 143 -4.14 -9.69 5.38
C GLY A 143 -3.49 -10.19 4.09
N TYR A 144 -2.47 -9.48 3.61
CA TYR A 144 -1.62 -9.93 2.51
C TYR A 144 -0.14 -9.92 2.91
N GLU A 145 0.60 -10.93 2.44
CA GLU A 145 2.05 -10.99 2.51
C GLU A 145 2.69 -9.92 1.64
N ILE A 146 3.96 -9.61 1.89
CA ILE A 146 4.70 -8.60 1.14
C ILE A 146 5.26 -9.18 -0.15
N SER A 147 4.84 -8.65 -1.29
CA SER A 147 5.55 -8.81 -2.56
C SER A 147 6.65 -7.75 -2.67
N THR A 148 7.87 -8.17 -3.02
CA THR A 148 9.05 -7.29 -3.15
C THR A 148 9.38 -6.91 -4.59
N THR A 149 8.56 -7.35 -5.55
CA THR A 149 8.81 -7.16 -6.98
C THR A 149 7.59 -6.57 -7.71
N ALA A 150 6.68 -5.94 -6.98
CA ALA A 150 5.47 -5.39 -7.57
C ALA A 150 5.80 -4.16 -8.43
N THR A 151 5.10 -4.03 -9.57
CA THR A 151 5.25 -2.87 -10.44
C THR A 151 4.28 -1.77 -10.00
N SER A 152 4.74 -0.53 -10.08
CA SER A 152 3.89 0.65 -9.93
C SER A 152 4.20 1.69 -10.99
N TRP A 153 3.27 2.63 -11.16
CA TRP A 153 3.39 3.73 -12.10
C TRP A 153 3.10 5.06 -11.42
N LEU A 154 3.99 6.02 -11.65
CA LEU A 154 3.90 7.39 -11.16
C LEU A 154 3.68 8.31 -12.36
N LYS A 155 2.49 8.90 -12.46
CA LYS A 155 2.17 9.86 -13.51
C LYS A 155 2.38 11.29 -13.02
N ALA A 156 3.26 12.01 -13.70
CA ALA A 156 3.58 13.40 -13.43
C ALA A 156 3.52 14.22 -14.73
N GLY A 157 2.55 15.14 -14.81
CA GLY A 157 2.27 15.89 -16.05
C GLY A 157 2.02 14.96 -17.24
N THR A 158 2.83 15.10 -18.29
CA THR A 158 2.72 14.30 -19.53
C THR A 158 3.50 13.00 -19.52
N SER A 159 4.08 12.61 -18.37
CA SER A 159 4.92 11.42 -18.28
C SER A 159 4.44 10.42 -17.26
N CYS A 160 4.79 9.17 -17.54
CA CYS A 160 4.58 8.06 -16.65
C CYS A 160 5.89 7.31 -16.40
N HIS A 161 6.17 7.04 -15.14
CA HIS A 161 7.39 6.39 -14.68
C HIS A 161 7.05 5.09 -14.00
N GLN A 162 7.73 4.01 -14.34
CA GLN A 162 7.56 2.73 -13.66
C GLN A 162 8.55 2.62 -12.51
N ALA A 163 8.13 1.98 -11.44
CA ALA A 163 8.94 1.70 -10.26
C ALA A 163 8.64 0.30 -9.73
N VAL A 164 9.65 -0.36 -9.18
CA VAL A 164 9.44 -1.55 -8.35
C VAL A 164 9.16 -1.06 -6.93
N ILE A 165 8.09 -1.55 -6.32
CA ILE A 165 7.68 -1.20 -4.96
C ILE A 165 7.25 -2.45 -4.19
N TYR A 166 7.11 -2.31 -2.87
CA TYR A 166 6.40 -3.31 -2.09
C TYR A 166 4.89 -3.17 -2.32
N ALA A 167 4.20 -4.29 -2.48
CA ALA A 167 2.75 -4.30 -2.60
C ALA A 167 2.15 -5.59 -2.03
N PRO A 168 0.81 -5.65 -1.86
CA PRO A 168 0.13 -6.88 -1.47
C PRO A 168 0.48 -8.05 -2.39
N GLY A 169 0.96 -9.13 -1.81
CA GLY A 169 1.28 -10.40 -2.44
C GLY A 169 0.17 -11.43 -2.26
N CYS A 170 0.54 -12.62 -1.79
CA CYS A 170 -0.43 -13.67 -1.47
C CYS A 170 -1.20 -13.35 -0.19
N PRO A 171 -2.42 -13.88 0.01
CA PRO A 171 -3.14 -13.73 1.26
C PRO A 171 -2.32 -14.34 2.40
N LYS A 172 -2.27 -13.64 3.54
CA LYS A 172 -1.79 -14.28 4.77
C LYS A 172 -2.75 -15.40 5.11
N GLY A 173 -2.24 -16.58 5.44
CA GLY A 173 -3.08 -17.65 5.95
C GLY A 173 -3.87 -17.13 7.14
N ASP A 174 -5.18 -17.40 7.17
CA ASP A 174 -5.98 -17.10 8.35
C ASP A 174 -5.28 -17.76 9.53
N VAL A 175 -4.88 -16.97 10.53
CA VAL A 175 -4.47 -17.52 11.82
C VAL A 175 -5.74 -18.06 12.45
N PHE A 176 -6.15 -19.26 12.02
CA PHE A 176 -7.02 -20.09 12.81
C PHE A 176 -6.23 -20.38 14.08
N GLU A 177 -6.51 -19.64 15.15
CA GLU A 177 -6.28 -20.15 16.49
C GLU A 177 -6.92 -21.55 16.52
N GLU A 178 -6.09 -22.60 16.48
CA GLU A 178 -6.49 -23.94 16.86
C GLU A 178 -6.88 -23.91 18.35
N LEU A 179 -8.09 -23.44 18.64
CA LEU A 179 -8.81 -23.76 19.87
C LEU A 179 -9.44 -25.15 19.72
N SER A 180 -8.59 -26.16 19.54
CA SER A 180 -8.89 -27.56 19.83
C SER A 180 -7.54 -28.18 20.18
N THR A 181 -7.17 -28.44 21.43
CA THR A 181 -7.85 -29.33 22.37
C THR A 181 -7.24 -29.17 23.77
N LEU A 182 -8.08 -28.87 24.77
CA LEU A 182 -7.89 -29.26 26.16
C LEU A 182 -9.13 -30.05 26.61
#